data_AF-A0A420RTP5-F1
#
_entry.id   AF-A0A420RTP5-F1
#
_cell.length_a   1.000
_cell.length_b   1.000
_cell.length_c   1.000
_cell.angle_alpha   90.00
_cell.angle_beta   90.00
_cell.angle_gamma   90.00
#
_symmetry.space_group_name_H-M   'P 1'
#
loop_
_entity.id
_entity.type
_entity.pdbx_description
1 polymer ?
#
loop_
_entity_poly.entity_id
_entity_poly.type
_entity_poly.pdbx_seq_one_letter_code
_entity_poly.pdbx_strand_id
1 'polypeptide(L)'
;MLESTEKVFIEDVVEVLGSLDVIMYEKGTKKYHQRDGTITLNSVVKSRPLNSIHREIDYPAEFMPFYLYGNEKETHCSHMLVKSPNISLAANNITFNPSLSTEINHRQSVAELLAEGMILGLSEIPEDSMQPFAERNQDLAEEFFFRQGQKFKIKIWKDPKDATAHGPGLLDDLGRHLYEGEMTLGENVFVDAEGPNEDKLKDRKVESDSWQRKLDEVGSLLDGTHVNCQ
;
A
#
# COMPACT_ATOMS: atom_id res chain seq x y z
N MET A 1 5.61 12.47 -5.29
CA MET A 1 6.37 11.19 -5.28
C MET A 1 7.83 11.52 -4.97
N LEU A 2 8.51 10.64 -4.23
CA LEU A 2 9.92 10.75 -3.88
C LEU A 2 10.62 9.44 -4.27
N GLU A 3 11.78 9.52 -4.90
CA GLU A 3 12.61 8.37 -5.26
C GLU A 3 14.05 8.62 -4.82
N SER A 4 14.69 7.63 -4.21
CA SER A 4 16.12 7.73 -3.88
C SER A 4 16.96 7.76 -5.15
N THR A 5 18.03 8.56 -5.14
CA THR A 5 18.99 8.62 -6.25
C THR A 5 19.83 7.34 -6.32
N GLU A 6 20.08 6.72 -5.17
CA GLU A 6 20.84 5.48 -5.05
C GLU A 6 19.95 4.28 -4.72
N LYS A 7 20.43 3.09 -5.08
CA LYS A 7 19.79 1.83 -4.66
C LYS A 7 20.16 1.57 -3.21
N VAL A 8 19.17 1.53 -2.34
CA VAL A 8 19.34 1.28 -0.91
C VAL A 8 18.51 0.09 -0.49
N PHE A 9 19.00 -0.68 0.49
CA PHE A 9 18.19 -1.68 1.18
C PHE A 9 17.37 -0.98 2.26
N ILE A 10 16.06 -1.24 2.28
CA ILE A 10 15.15 -0.60 3.24
C ILE A 10 15.52 -0.96 4.69
N GLU A 11 16.01 -2.18 4.91
CA GLU A 11 16.46 -2.66 6.22
C GLU A 11 17.58 -1.77 6.78
N ASP A 12 18.64 -1.51 5.99
CA ASP A 12 19.74 -0.64 6.38
C ASP A 12 19.29 0.80 6.70
N VAL A 13 18.32 1.30 5.92
CA VAL A 13 17.76 2.65 6.08
C VAL A 13 16.97 2.79 7.38
N VAL A 14 16.23 1.74 7.75
CA VAL A 14 15.42 1.67 8.97
C VAL A 14 16.30 1.55 10.22
N GLU A 15 17.40 0.82 10.15
CA GLU A 15 18.29 0.61 11.30
C GLU A 15 19.15 1.83 11.65
N VAL A 16 19.72 2.50 10.64
CA VAL A 16 20.71 3.55 10.89
C VAL A 16 20.06 4.92 11.06
N LEU A 17 18.90 5.15 10.45
CA LEU A 17 18.22 6.46 10.32
C LEU A 17 19.18 7.57 9.84
N GLY A 18 19.04 7.98 8.59
CA GLY A 18 19.99 8.90 7.97
C GLY A 18 19.37 9.89 7.00
N SER A 19 20.25 10.59 6.28
CA SER A 19 19.87 11.44 5.16
C SER A 19 20.01 10.68 3.85
N LEU A 20 19.04 10.84 2.95
CA LEU A 20 19.02 10.26 1.63
C LEU A 20 18.82 11.36 0.60
N ASP A 21 19.63 11.33 -0.45
CA ASP A 21 19.39 12.17 -1.61
C ASP A 21 18.27 11.58 -2.45
N VAL A 22 17.32 12.43 -2.82
CA VAL A 22 16.07 12.04 -3.47
C VAL A 22 15.73 12.99 -4.60
N ILE A 23 14.99 12.44 -5.56
CA ILE A 23 14.34 13.19 -6.62
C ILE A 23 12.85 13.22 -6.30
N MET A 24 12.32 14.44 -6.21
CA MET A 24 10.90 14.69 -6.05
C MET A 24 10.26 15.00 -7.40
N TYR A 25 9.09 14.42 -7.65
CA TYR A 25 8.29 14.70 -8.84
C TYR A 25 6.79 14.50 -8.57
N GLU A 26 5.95 15.11 -9.39
CA GLU A 26 4.50 14.94 -9.33
C GLU A 26 4.07 13.66 -10.07
N LYS A 27 3.02 12.99 -9.57
CA LYS A 27 2.56 11.72 -10.16
C LYS A 27 2.24 11.93 -11.65
N GLY A 28 2.86 11.13 -12.51
CA GLY A 28 2.73 11.24 -13.97
C GLY A 28 3.66 12.25 -14.65
N THR A 29 4.39 13.10 -13.92
CA THR A 29 5.27 14.13 -14.50
C THR A 29 6.76 13.81 -14.40
N LYS A 30 7.12 12.55 -14.12
CA LYS A 30 8.51 12.08 -13.91
C LYS A 30 9.55 12.71 -14.85
N LYS A 31 9.21 13.04 -16.10
CA LYS A 31 10.12 13.59 -17.11
C LYS A 31 10.28 15.12 -17.11
N TYR A 32 9.36 15.88 -16.50
CA TYR A 32 9.24 17.32 -16.75
C TYR A 32 9.50 18.20 -15.51
N HIS A 33 9.21 17.71 -14.31
CA HIS A 33 9.31 18.50 -13.09
C HIS A 33 10.00 17.74 -11.96
N GLN A 34 11.28 17.44 -12.18
CA GLN A 34 12.14 16.85 -11.15
C GLN A 34 12.76 17.96 -10.30
N ARG A 35 12.82 17.73 -8.99
CA ARG A 35 13.60 18.54 -8.06
C ARG A 35 14.45 17.63 -7.21
N ASP A 36 15.74 17.93 -7.15
CA ASP A 36 16.66 17.26 -6.25
C ASP A 36 16.49 17.81 -4.84
N GLY A 37 16.65 16.95 -3.85
CA GLY A 37 16.65 17.32 -2.45
C GLY A 37 17.26 16.25 -1.58
N THR A 38 17.53 16.59 -0.33
CA THR A 38 17.97 15.64 0.68
C THR A 38 16.86 15.52 1.71
N ILE A 39 16.42 14.30 1.99
CA ILE A 39 15.49 14.01 3.08
C ILE A 39 16.27 13.48 4.27
N THR A 40 15.83 13.82 5.48
CA THR A 40 16.35 13.23 6.72
C THR A 40 15.23 12.40 7.35
N LEU A 41 15.51 11.14 7.58
CA LEU A 41 14.58 10.22 8.23
C LEU A 41 14.71 10.37 9.74
N ASN A 42 13.66 10.90 10.37
CA ASN A 42 13.67 11.20 11.80
C ASN A 42 13.20 10.01 12.65
N SER A 43 12.22 9.25 12.16
CA SER A 43 11.63 8.14 12.88
C SER A 43 10.93 7.16 11.95
N VAL A 44 10.82 5.91 12.40
CA VAL A 44 10.06 4.86 11.73
C VAL A 44 8.75 4.69 12.47
N VAL A 45 7.63 4.93 11.79
CA VAL A 45 6.29 4.71 12.36
C VAL A 45 5.91 3.23 12.25
N LYS A 46 6.02 2.64 11.04
CA LYS A 46 5.84 1.22 10.78
C LYS A 46 6.80 0.76 9.70
N SER A 47 7.43 -0.40 9.91
CA SER A 47 8.27 -1.09 8.94
C SER A 47 8.08 -2.60 9.10
N ARG A 48 7.04 -3.16 8.48
CA ARG A 48 6.69 -4.57 8.62
C ARG A 48 6.92 -5.33 7.31
N PRO A 49 7.49 -6.55 7.36
CA PRO A 49 7.81 -7.30 6.15
C PRO A 49 6.55 -7.81 5.44
N LEU A 50 6.56 -7.74 4.10
CA LEU A 50 5.45 -8.18 3.23
C LEU A 50 5.72 -9.49 2.49
N ASN A 51 6.82 -10.18 2.86
CA ASN A 51 7.18 -11.46 2.25
C ASN A 51 6.15 -12.55 2.60
N SER A 52 6.10 -13.63 1.83
CA SER A 52 5.05 -14.63 1.94
C SER A 52 4.97 -15.33 3.31
N ILE A 53 6.10 -15.44 4.02
CA ILE A 53 6.16 -16.09 5.34
C ILE A 53 5.52 -15.26 6.46
N HIS A 54 5.41 -13.94 6.27
CA HIS A 54 4.85 -13.03 7.27
C HIS A 54 3.43 -12.54 6.91
N ARG A 55 2.83 -13.09 5.86
CA ARG A 55 1.44 -12.78 5.46
C ARG A 55 0.45 -13.58 6.29
N GLU A 56 -0.72 -13.00 6.49
CA GLU A 56 -1.86 -13.69 7.07
C GLU A 56 -2.37 -14.78 6.11
N ILE A 57 -2.92 -15.84 6.72
CA ILE A 57 -3.54 -16.94 5.98
C ILE A 57 -4.82 -16.46 5.30
N ASP A 58 -5.61 -15.64 5.99
CA ASP A 58 -6.92 -15.14 5.55
C ASP A 58 -6.96 -13.62 5.55
N TYR A 59 -7.86 -13.04 4.74
CA TYR A 59 -8.10 -11.60 4.83
C TYR A 59 -8.92 -11.30 6.08
N PRO A 60 -8.79 -10.09 6.66
CA PRO A 60 -9.61 -9.65 7.77
C PRO A 60 -11.11 -9.68 7.43
N ALA A 61 -11.86 -10.51 8.17
CA ALA A 61 -13.29 -10.73 7.97
C ALA A 61 -14.20 -9.75 8.73
N GLU A 62 -13.66 -9.01 9.69
CA GLU A 62 -14.46 -8.11 10.53
C GLU A 62 -14.41 -6.65 10.06
N PHE A 63 -13.27 -6.20 9.51
CA PHE A 63 -13.03 -4.83 9.08
C PHE A 63 -11.82 -4.76 8.14
N MET A 64 -11.71 -3.70 7.34
CA MET A 64 -10.52 -3.41 6.54
C MET A 64 -9.50 -2.59 7.36
N PRO A 65 -8.28 -3.10 7.59
CA PRO A 65 -7.28 -2.51 8.49
C PRO A 65 -6.39 -1.44 7.83
N PHE A 66 -6.13 -0.35 8.54
CA PHE A 66 -5.26 0.75 8.14
C PHE A 66 -4.31 1.12 9.30
N TYR A 67 -3.08 1.48 8.97
CA TYR A 67 -2.25 2.25 9.88
C TYR A 67 -2.74 3.70 9.91
N LEU A 68 -2.91 4.24 11.11
CA LEU A 68 -3.28 5.64 11.37
C LEU A 68 -2.11 6.35 12.06
N TYR A 69 -1.58 7.40 11.45
CA TYR A 69 -0.41 8.11 11.94
C TYR A 69 -0.46 9.60 11.63
N GLY A 70 0.43 10.37 12.27
CA GLY A 70 0.57 11.80 12.04
C GLY A 70 0.65 12.57 13.35
N ASN A 71 0.01 13.73 13.39
CA ASN A 71 -0.08 14.59 14.56
C ASN A 71 -1.52 15.09 14.74
N GLU A 72 -1.76 15.89 15.79
CA GLU A 72 -3.10 16.38 16.12
C GLU A 72 -3.73 17.27 15.04
N LYS A 73 -2.92 17.88 14.17
CA LYS A 73 -3.39 18.76 13.09
C LYS A 73 -3.57 18.01 11.78
N GLU A 74 -2.66 17.08 11.48
CA GLU A 74 -2.60 16.36 10.22
C GLU A 74 -2.49 14.87 10.51
N THR A 75 -3.56 14.15 10.19
CA THR A 75 -3.60 12.69 10.32
C THR A 75 -3.69 12.04 8.94
N HIS A 76 -3.08 10.88 8.83
CA HIS A 76 -2.92 10.14 7.59
C HIS A 76 -3.21 8.66 7.85
N CYS A 77 -3.68 7.96 6.83
CA CYS A 77 -3.86 6.52 6.91
C CYS A 77 -3.30 5.80 5.68
N SER A 78 -2.78 4.59 5.90
CA SER A 78 -2.31 3.69 4.85
C SER A 78 -2.78 2.26 5.12
N HIS A 79 -3.30 1.58 4.11
CA HIS A 79 -3.86 0.23 4.20
C HIS A 79 -2.80 -0.78 4.66
N MET A 80 -3.18 -1.67 5.58
CA MET A 80 -2.30 -2.74 6.03
C MET A 80 -2.31 -3.88 5.01
N LEU A 81 -1.18 -4.13 4.36
CA LEU A 81 -1.03 -5.19 3.36
C LEU A 81 -0.77 -6.55 4.03
N VAL A 82 -1.78 -7.09 4.71
CA VAL A 82 -1.64 -8.30 5.54
C VAL A 82 -1.59 -9.60 4.74
N LYS A 83 -2.26 -9.64 3.58
CA LYS A 83 -2.30 -10.78 2.65
C LYS A 83 -2.10 -10.30 1.21
N SER A 84 -1.83 -11.21 0.28
CA SER A 84 -1.68 -10.94 -1.16
C SER A 84 -2.50 -11.95 -1.97
N PRO A 85 -3.13 -11.57 -3.10
CA PRO A 85 -3.12 -10.24 -3.73
C PRO A 85 -3.74 -9.13 -2.86
N ASN A 86 -3.41 -7.86 -3.07
CA ASN A 86 -3.98 -6.76 -2.28
C ASN A 86 -3.98 -5.43 -3.03
N ILE A 87 -4.54 -4.39 -2.44
CA ILE A 87 -4.58 -3.04 -2.96
C ILE A 87 -3.92 -2.07 -1.98
N SER A 88 -3.13 -1.14 -2.50
CA SER A 88 -2.55 -0.05 -1.72
C SER A 88 -3.54 1.11 -1.70
N LEU A 89 -4.06 1.42 -0.50
CA LEU A 89 -4.96 2.56 -0.27
C LEU A 89 -4.30 3.47 0.77
N ALA A 90 -4.15 4.75 0.46
CA ALA A 90 -3.64 5.73 1.40
C ALA A 90 -4.40 7.04 1.27
N ALA A 91 -4.57 7.75 2.39
CA ALA A 91 -5.21 9.06 2.40
C ALA A 91 -4.51 10.01 3.37
N ASN A 92 -4.40 11.26 2.97
CA ASN A 92 -3.81 12.32 3.78
C ASN A 92 -4.87 13.30 4.28
N ASN A 93 -4.56 13.92 5.42
CA ASN A 93 -5.39 14.94 6.04
C ASN A 93 -6.83 14.47 6.27
N ILE A 94 -6.97 13.30 6.87
CA ILE A 94 -8.26 12.73 7.23
C ILE A 94 -8.84 13.47 8.45
N THR A 95 -10.16 13.51 8.53
CA THR A 95 -10.88 14.18 9.63
C THR A 95 -11.84 13.23 10.32
N PHE A 96 -12.07 13.46 11.61
CA PHE A 96 -12.85 12.58 12.48
C PHE A 96 -14.06 13.30 13.06
N ASN A 97 -15.18 12.57 13.15
CA ASN A 97 -16.41 13.03 13.79
C ASN A 97 -16.97 11.93 14.71
N PRO A 98 -16.97 12.10 16.04
CA PRO A 98 -16.46 13.27 16.79
C PRO A 98 -14.94 13.44 16.64
N SER A 99 -14.40 14.64 16.88
CA SER A 99 -12.95 14.85 16.79
C SER A 99 -12.20 13.92 17.75
N LEU A 100 -11.03 13.44 17.33
CA LEU A 100 -10.19 12.55 18.12
C LEU A 100 -9.77 13.28 19.40
N SER A 101 -10.35 12.91 20.54
CA SER A 101 -10.19 13.62 21.82
C SER A 101 -8.79 13.45 22.38
N THR A 102 -8.14 14.55 22.80
CA THR A 102 -6.74 14.57 23.28
C THR A 102 -6.43 13.59 24.43
N GLU A 103 -7.43 13.21 25.22
CA GLU A 103 -7.31 12.24 26.31
C GLU A 103 -8.09 10.95 25.97
N ILE A 104 -7.47 10.05 25.21
CA ILE A 104 -8.03 8.72 24.95
C ILE A 104 -7.93 7.82 26.19
N ASN A 105 -6.87 7.96 27.00
CA ASN A 105 -6.69 7.30 28.29
C ASN A 105 -5.74 8.14 29.17
N HIS A 106 -5.92 8.16 30.49
CA HIS A 106 -5.12 8.93 31.46
C HIS A 106 -3.59 8.63 31.49
N ARG A 107 -3.08 7.78 30.58
CA ARG A 107 -1.68 7.33 30.55
C ARG A 107 -0.90 7.73 29.29
N GLN A 108 -1.58 8.03 28.18
CA GLN A 108 -0.95 8.39 26.91
C GLN A 108 -1.83 9.38 26.15
N SER A 109 -1.19 10.40 25.57
CA SER A 109 -1.86 11.38 24.73
C SER A 109 -2.13 10.83 23.32
N VAL A 110 -3.09 11.41 22.62
CA VAL A 110 -3.36 11.06 21.21
C VAL A 110 -2.17 11.35 20.32
N ALA A 111 -1.45 12.44 20.57
CA ALA A 111 -0.25 12.79 19.81
C ALA A 111 0.82 11.70 19.87
N GLU A 112 1.06 11.12 21.05
CA GLU A 112 2.00 10.01 21.23
C GLU A 112 1.55 8.76 20.47
N LEU A 113 0.27 8.40 20.56
CA LEU A 113 -0.27 7.24 19.86
C LEU A 113 -0.25 7.40 18.33
N LEU A 114 -0.53 8.61 17.82
CA LEU A 114 -0.42 8.93 16.39
C LEU A 114 1.03 8.89 15.90
N ALA A 115 1.99 9.27 16.75
CA ALA A 115 3.42 9.18 16.43
C ALA A 115 3.91 7.72 16.40
N GLU A 116 3.40 6.87 17.30
CA GLU A 116 3.67 5.41 17.30
C GLU A 116 2.97 4.65 16.16
N GLY A 117 1.90 5.23 15.61
CA GLY A 117 1.04 4.61 14.61
C GLY A 117 0.03 3.65 15.22
N MET A 118 -1.25 4.00 15.10
CA MET A 118 -2.40 3.22 15.56
C MET A 118 -2.95 2.32 14.45
N ILE A 119 -3.90 1.46 14.81
CA ILE A 119 -4.67 0.65 13.86
C ILE A 119 -6.08 1.24 13.75
N LEU A 120 -6.50 1.56 12.54
CA LEU A 120 -7.85 2.00 12.19
C LEU A 120 -8.52 0.91 11.37
N GLY A 121 -9.79 0.60 11.65
CA GLY A 121 -10.55 -0.38 10.92
C GLY A 121 -11.84 0.19 10.36
N LEU A 122 -12.08 -0.01 9.06
CA LEU A 122 -13.36 0.30 8.43
C LEU A 122 -14.39 -0.75 8.83
N SER A 123 -15.26 -0.43 9.78
CA SER A 123 -16.11 -1.42 10.46
C SER A 123 -17.26 -1.95 9.59
N GLU A 124 -17.59 -1.27 8.49
CA GLU A 124 -18.66 -1.66 7.57
C GLU A 124 -18.14 -2.30 6.28
N ILE A 125 -16.82 -2.37 6.10
CA ILE A 125 -16.18 -2.89 4.90
C ILE A 125 -15.15 -3.93 5.34
N PRO A 126 -15.55 -5.20 5.51
CA PRO A 126 -14.62 -6.31 5.64
C PRO A 126 -13.74 -6.43 4.39
N GLU A 127 -12.43 -6.60 4.57
CA GLU A 127 -11.51 -6.72 3.44
C GLU A 127 -11.77 -7.99 2.63
N ASP A 128 -12.04 -9.10 3.32
CA ASP A 128 -12.32 -10.41 2.70
C ASP A 128 -13.44 -10.37 1.66
N SER A 129 -14.49 -9.57 1.91
CA SER A 129 -15.65 -9.41 1.05
C SER A 129 -15.38 -8.61 -0.23
N MET A 130 -14.32 -7.82 -0.24
CA MET A 130 -13.93 -6.95 -1.35
C MET A 130 -12.85 -7.57 -2.23
N GLN A 131 -12.21 -8.65 -1.77
CA GLN A 131 -11.12 -9.31 -2.47
C GLN A 131 -11.64 -10.37 -3.45
N PRO A 132 -10.96 -10.58 -4.59
CA PRO A 132 -9.83 -9.79 -5.08
C PRO A 132 -10.28 -8.47 -5.71
N PHE A 133 -9.50 -7.41 -5.52
CA PHE A 133 -9.64 -6.18 -6.30
C PHE A 133 -9.23 -6.39 -7.77
N ALA A 134 -9.60 -5.44 -8.63
CA ALA A 134 -9.19 -5.45 -10.04
C ALA A 134 -7.67 -5.45 -10.18
N GLU A 135 -7.13 -6.23 -11.13
CA GLU A 135 -5.68 -6.38 -11.30
C GLU A 135 -4.99 -5.11 -11.80
N ARG A 136 -5.70 -4.28 -12.57
CA ARG A 136 -5.17 -3.06 -13.18
C ARG A 136 -5.87 -1.83 -12.65
N ASN A 137 -5.10 -0.74 -12.50
CA ASN A 137 -5.60 0.53 -12.00
C ASN A 137 -6.69 1.12 -12.90
N GLN A 138 -6.60 0.88 -14.21
CA GLN A 138 -7.60 1.32 -15.20
C GLN A 138 -8.92 0.54 -15.14
N ASP A 139 -8.93 -0.65 -14.53
CA ASP A 139 -10.12 -1.50 -14.42
C ASP A 139 -10.88 -1.22 -13.11
N LEU A 140 -10.36 -0.35 -12.25
CA LEU A 140 -11.08 0.13 -11.07
C LEU A 140 -12.26 1.00 -11.50
N ALA A 141 -13.40 0.84 -10.81
CA ALA A 141 -14.60 1.62 -11.09
C ALA A 141 -14.31 3.13 -10.94
N GLU A 142 -14.88 3.96 -11.83
CA GLU A 142 -14.77 5.43 -11.74
C GLU A 142 -15.25 5.95 -10.38
N GLU A 143 -16.29 5.33 -9.82
CA GLU A 143 -16.78 5.59 -8.47
C GLU A 143 -16.23 4.60 -7.43
N PHE A 144 -14.91 4.46 -7.37
CA PHE A 144 -14.27 3.62 -6.35
C PHE A 144 -14.65 4.08 -4.93
N PHE A 145 -14.81 3.13 -4.01
CA PHE A 145 -15.28 3.44 -2.64
C PHE A 145 -14.29 4.34 -1.91
N PHE A 146 -12.97 4.10 -2.07
CA PHE A 146 -11.93 4.86 -1.39
C PHE A 146 -11.55 6.12 -2.18
N ARG A 147 -12.33 7.20 -2.01
CA ARG A 147 -12.18 8.47 -2.74
C ARG A 147 -12.32 9.70 -1.84
N GLN A 148 -11.85 10.84 -2.32
CA GLN A 148 -11.92 12.13 -1.62
C GLN A 148 -13.35 12.43 -1.13
N GLY A 149 -13.46 12.91 0.12
CA GLY A 149 -14.72 13.29 0.74
C GLY A 149 -15.61 12.12 1.17
N GLN A 150 -15.22 10.88 0.87
CA GLN A 150 -15.98 9.71 1.31
C GLN A 150 -15.89 9.55 2.83
N LYS A 151 -17.01 9.10 3.40
CA LYS A 151 -17.19 8.88 4.83
C LYS A 151 -17.23 7.39 5.14
N PHE A 152 -16.62 7.01 6.25
CA PHE A 152 -16.61 5.63 6.73
C PHE A 152 -16.80 5.57 8.24
N LYS A 153 -17.54 4.58 8.70
CA LYS A 153 -17.56 4.23 10.13
C LYS A 153 -16.30 3.47 10.49
N ILE A 154 -15.65 3.94 11.54
CA ILE A 154 -14.34 3.47 11.95
C ILE A 154 -14.30 3.12 13.42
N LYS A 155 -13.37 2.22 13.72
CA LYS A 155 -12.88 1.95 15.07
C LYS A 155 -11.36 2.11 15.05
N ILE A 156 -10.81 2.61 16.14
CA ILE A 156 -9.36 2.81 16.29
C ILE A 156 -8.88 2.04 17.51
N TRP A 157 -7.75 1.36 17.37
CA TRP A 157 -7.08 0.60 18.41
C TRP A 157 -5.63 1.04 18.55
N LYS A 158 -5.08 0.85 19.75
CA LYS A 158 -3.63 0.86 19.92
C LYS A 158 -3.06 -0.35 19.18
N ASP A 159 -1.97 -0.15 18.47
CA ASP A 159 -1.21 -1.26 17.91
C ASP A 159 -0.49 -2.01 19.05
N PRO A 160 -0.80 -3.30 19.28
CA PRO A 160 -0.16 -4.06 20.34
C PRO A 160 1.24 -4.55 19.97
N LYS A 161 1.61 -4.48 18.68
CA LYS A 161 2.89 -4.98 18.17
C LYS A 161 3.83 -3.82 17.85
N ASP A 162 5.12 -4.08 17.93
CA ASP A 162 6.15 -3.10 17.61
C ASP A 162 6.11 -2.63 16.15
N ALA A 163 6.76 -1.50 15.87
CA ALA A 163 6.83 -0.91 14.54
C ALA A 163 7.45 -1.87 13.50
N THR A 164 8.35 -2.73 13.93
CA THR A 164 9.07 -3.71 13.10
C THR A 164 8.57 -5.15 13.27
N ALA A 165 7.42 -5.34 13.93
CA ALA A 165 6.87 -6.67 14.15
C ALA A 165 6.59 -7.41 12.82
N HIS A 166 6.81 -8.73 12.83
CA HIS A 166 6.50 -9.60 11.71
C HIS A 166 5.09 -10.18 11.88
N GLY A 167 4.36 -10.35 10.78
CA GLY A 167 3.18 -11.21 10.78
C GLY A 167 3.56 -12.69 10.69
N PRO A 168 2.58 -13.60 10.69
CA PRO A 168 1.14 -13.37 10.87
C PRO A 168 0.78 -12.96 12.32
N GLY A 169 -0.46 -12.56 12.55
CA GLY A 169 -1.01 -12.10 13.82
C GLY A 169 -0.82 -10.61 14.10
N LEU A 170 -0.73 -9.77 13.06
CA LEU A 170 -0.57 -8.31 13.24
C LEU A 170 -1.83 -7.63 13.77
N LEU A 171 -2.99 -8.26 13.57
CA LEU A 171 -4.30 -7.78 14.02
C LEU A 171 -4.81 -8.56 15.24
N ASP A 172 -3.99 -9.45 15.80
CA ASP A 172 -4.34 -10.19 17.01
C ASP A 172 -4.17 -9.30 18.25
N ASP A 173 -4.99 -9.54 19.26
CA ASP A 173 -4.89 -8.88 20.58
C ASP A 173 -5.07 -7.35 20.57
N LEU A 174 -5.78 -6.78 19.60
CA LEU A 174 -6.08 -5.31 19.55
C LEU A 174 -6.79 -4.77 20.81
N GLY A 175 -7.38 -5.66 21.61
CA GLY A 175 -8.03 -5.30 22.86
C GLY A 175 -9.27 -4.43 22.65
N ARG A 176 -9.48 -3.47 23.55
CA ARG A 176 -10.62 -2.54 23.47
C ARG A 176 -10.31 -1.38 22.53
N HIS A 177 -11.24 -1.05 21.64
CA HIS A 177 -11.12 0.14 20.80
C HIS A 177 -11.06 1.41 21.65
N LEU A 178 -10.21 2.33 21.23
CA LEU A 178 -9.95 3.62 21.83
C LEU A 178 -10.94 4.69 21.37
N TYR A 179 -11.44 4.53 20.15
CA TYR A 179 -12.33 5.47 19.51
C TYR A 179 -13.26 4.72 18.54
N GLU A 180 -14.48 5.21 18.44
CA GLU A 180 -15.49 4.78 17.46
C GLU A 180 -16.18 6.04 16.93
N GLY A 181 -16.31 6.15 15.60
CA GLY A 181 -16.87 7.33 14.97
C GLY A 181 -16.85 7.26 13.45
N GLU A 182 -16.93 8.42 12.82
CA GLU A 182 -16.87 8.57 11.36
C GLU A 182 -15.55 9.23 10.95
N MET A 183 -14.87 8.67 9.95
CA MET A 183 -13.76 9.34 9.27
C MET A 183 -14.22 9.89 7.93
N THR A 184 -13.70 11.04 7.53
CA THR A 184 -13.85 11.61 6.19
C THR A 184 -12.49 11.69 5.53
N LEU A 185 -12.38 11.15 4.30
CA LEU A 185 -11.15 11.20 3.52
C LEU A 185 -10.87 12.62 3.01
N GLY A 186 -9.62 13.08 3.19
CA GLY A 186 -9.15 14.37 2.70
C GLY A 186 -8.96 14.41 1.19
N GLU A 187 -8.31 15.48 0.70
CA GLU A 187 -8.16 15.74 -0.75
C GLU A 187 -7.19 14.76 -1.43
N ASN A 188 -6.14 14.36 -0.73
CA ASN A 188 -5.07 13.54 -1.30
C ASN A 188 -5.29 12.07 -0.95
N VAL A 189 -6.01 11.38 -1.84
CA VAL A 189 -6.26 9.93 -1.77
C VAL A 189 -5.46 9.21 -2.85
N PHE A 190 -4.76 8.15 -2.46
CA PHE A 190 -3.97 7.30 -3.34
C PHE A 190 -4.54 5.89 -3.35
N VAL A 191 -4.76 5.36 -4.55
CA VAL A 191 -5.25 4.00 -4.81
C VAL A 191 -4.32 3.38 -5.86
N ASP A 192 -3.81 2.19 -5.56
CA ASP A 192 -2.98 1.41 -6.47
C ASP A 192 -3.20 -0.10 -6.27
N ALA A 193 -3.83 -0.74 -7.25
CA ALA A 193 -4.09 -2.18 -7.28
C ALA A 193 -3.00 -2.98 -8.02
N GLU A 194 -2.12 -2.31 -8.77
CA GLU A 194 -1.08 -2.95 -9.58
C GLU A 194 0.21 -3.16 -8.79
N GLY A 195 0.72 -2.09 -8.18
CA GLY A 195 2.01 -2.09 -7.48
C GLY A 195 2.21 -3.23 -6.47
N PRO A 196 1.32 -3.42 -5.48
CA PRO A 196 1.47 -4.49 -4.49
C PRO A 196 1.33 -5.91 -5.06
N ASN A 197 0.76 -6.06 -6.26
CA ASN A 197 0.54 -7.34 -6.93
C ASN A 197 1.52 -7.59 -8.09
N GLU A 198 2.45 -6.68 -8.34
CA GLU A 198 3.41 -6.82 -9.42
C GLU A 198 4.37 -7.97 -9.13
N ASP A 199 4.15 -9.09 -9.82
CA ASP A 199 5.06 -10.21 -9.78
C ASP A 199 6.11 -10.08 -10.91
N LYS A 200 7.32 -9.67 -10.53
CA LYS A 200 8.47 -9.56 -11.44
C LYS A 200 8.97 -10.90 -11.95
N LEU A 201 8.57 -11.99 -11.32
CA LEU A 201 8.89 -13.37 -11.71
C LEU A 201 7.75 -14.04 -12.46
N LYS A 202 6.63 -13.34 -12.71
CA LYS A 202 5.51 -13.87 -13.49
C LYS A 202 6.06 -14.30 -14.85
N ASP A 203 5.99 -15.59 -15.12
CA ASP A 203 6.45 -16.16 -16.37
C ASP A 203 5.85 -15.34 -17.52
N ARG A 204 6.72 -14.64 -18.25
CA ARG A 204 6.31 -14.00 -19.50
C ARG A 204 5.81 -15.16 -20.34
N LYS A 205 4.50 -15.25 -20.57
CA LYS A 205 3.94 -16.20 -21.52
C LYS A 205 4.72 -15.99 -22.79
N VAL A 206 5.62 -16.93 -23.07
CA VAL A 206 6.32 -16.98 -24.34
C VAL A 206 5.18 -17.13 -25.33
N GLU A 207 4.95 -16.13 -26.18
CA GLU A 207 3.94 -16.24 -27.22
C GLU A 207 4.24 -17.49 -28.02
N SER A 208 3.47 -18.57 -27.81
CA SER A 208 3.63 -19.85 -28.51
C SER A 208 3.57 -19.62 -30.02
N ASP A 209 2.75 -18.65 -30.43
CA ASP A 209 2.54 -18.24 -31.80
C ASP A 209 3.82 -17.73 -32.47
N SER A 210 4.72 -17.10 -31.71
CA SER A 210 6.01 -16.63 -32.24
C SER A 210 6.99 -17.78 -32.52
N TRP A 211 6.91 -18.85 -31.73
CA TRP A 211 7.70 -20.07 -31.93
C TRP A 211 7.10 -20.98 -32.99
N GLN A 212 5.77 -21.11 -33.03
CA GLN A 212 5.08 -21.85 -34.07
C GLN A 212 5.34 -21.23 -35.44
N ARG A 213 5.23 -19.90 -35.58
CA ARG A 213 5.60 -19.21 -36.84
C ARG A 213 7.04 -19.47 -37.26
N LYS A 214 7.99 -19.43 -36.31
CA LYS A 214 9.41 -19.73 -36.61
C LYS A 214 9.64 -21.19 -36.98
N LEU A 215 8.95 -22.13 -36.35
CA LEU A 215 9.05 -23.54 -36.67
C LEU A 215 8.43 -23.84 -38.04
N ASP A 216 7.29 -23.24 -38.36
CA ASP A 216 6.65 -23.35 -39.67
C ASP A 216 7.54 -22.75 -40.77
N GLU A 217 8.19 -21.62 -40.50
CA GLU A 217 9.16 -20.98 -41.42
C GLU A 217 10.37 -21.89 -41.66
N VAL A 218 10.95 -22.49 -40.61
CA VAL A 218 12.01 -23.49 -40.74
C VAL A 218 11.54 -24.76 -41.48
N GLY A 219 10.32 -25.23 -41.21
CA GLY A 219 9.72 -26.35 -41.94
C GLY A 219 9.58 -26.06 -43.44
N SER A 220 9.10 -24.87 -43.79
CA SER A 220 8.93 -24.46 -45.19
C SER A 220 10.26 -24.30 -45.96
N LEU A 221 11.34 -23.92 -45.26
CA LEU A 221 12.71 -23.90 -45.80
C LEU A 221 13.24 -25.30 -46.08
N LEU A 222 12.92 -26.29 -45.24
CA LEU A 222 13.36 -27.68 -45.39
C LEU A 222 12.54 -28.45 -46.42
N ASP A 223 11.24 -28.13 -46.56
CA ASP A 223 10.32 -28.73 -47.52
C ASP A 223 10.39 -28.09 -48.92
N GLY A 224 11.25 -27.08 -49.11
CA GLY A 224 11.53 -26.48 -50.42
C GLY A 224 10.40 -25.62 -51.00
N THR A 225 9.43 -25.20 -50.18
CA THR A 225 8.27 -24.39 -50.60
C THR A 225 8.46 -22.89 -50.37
N HIS A 226 9.65 -22.46 -49.94
CA HIS A 226 9.93 -21.06 -49.65
C HIS A 226 9.91 -20.19 -50.93
N VAL A 227 8.89 -19.35 -51.06
CA VAL A 227 8.76 -18.40 -52.17
C VAL A 227 9.39 -17.08 -51.77
N ASN A 228 10.55 -16.75 -52.33
CA ASN A 228 11.14 -15.42 -52.21
C ASN A 228 10.31 -14.44 -53.05
N CYS A 229 9.40 -13.69 -52.42
CA CYS A 229 8.85 -12.49 -53.04
C CYS A 229 9.83 -11.34 -52.78
N GLN A 230 10.52 -10.92 -53.86
CA GLN A 230 11.22 -9.63 -53.94
C GLN A 230 10.25 -8.46 -53.96
#